data_AF-A0A1V2ZBV7-F1
#
_entry.id   AF-A0A1V2ZBV7-F1
#
_cell.length_a   1.000
_cell.length_b   1.000
_cell.length_c   1.000
_cell.angle_alpha   90.00
_cell.angle_beta   90.00
_cell.angle_gamma   90.00
#
_symmetry.space_group_name_H-M   'P 1'
#
loop_
_entity.id
_entity.type
_entity.pdbx_description
1 polymer ?
#
loop_
_entity_poly.entity_id
_entity_poly.type
_entity_poly.pdbx_seq_one_letter_code
_entity_poly.pdbx_strand_id
1 'polypeptide(L)'
;MGARLPRDHDVEWDVSGLARRDATWQIQFIAVDPRKYGAEHTFTGSTSDPATHDGNFTATPVLTITGNRPDGYTLAGPADLRLDVLEPLLPGSPHVIDMRDGSLRVNGETVAGGLASPITWGIPPGVPVVHAVTEGAYIAGTVLDTDI
;
A
#
# COMPACT_ATOMS: atom_id res chain seq x y z
N MET A 1 50.01 7.83 80.10
CA MET A 1 49.18 9.05 79.99
C MET A 1 49.19 9.47 78.52
N GLY A 2 48.03 9.55 77.86
CA GLY A 2 47.91 9.95 76.45
C GLY A 2 47.38 8.84 75.54
N ALA A 3 46.05 8.78 75.41
CA ALA A 3 45.30 7.81 74.61
C ALA A 3 45.45 8.02 73.10
N ARG A 4 45.20 6.96 72.33
CA ARG A 4 44.55 7.10 71.02
C ARG A 4 43.77 5.84 70.67
N LEU A 5 42.44 5.91 70.82
CA LEU A 5 41.54 5.00 70.14
C LEU A 5 41.79 5.16 68.62
N PRO A 6 41.86 4.08 67.83
CA PRO A 6 41.87 4.20 66.39
C PRO A 6 40.59 4.94 65.97
N ARG A 7 40.78 6.03 65.23
CA ARG A 7 39.71 6.86 64.68
C ARG A 7 38.77 6.00 63.85
N ASP A 8 37.49 6.33 63.96
CA ASP A 8 36.45 5.90 63.07
C ASP A 8 36.97 5.85 61.63
N HIS A 9 36.84 4.68 61.02
CA HIS A 9 37.02 4.52 59.59
C HIS A 9 35.91 5.33 58.94
N ASP A 10 36.20 6.59 58.61
CA ASP A 10 35.44 7.36 57.64
C ASP A 10 35.52 6.58 56.32
N VAL A 11 34.52 5.74 56.08
CA VAL A 11 34.29 5.13 54.78
C VAL A 11 33.81 6.28 53.88
N GLU A 12 34.76 6.92 53.21
CA GLU A 12 34.46 7.74 52.05
C GLU A 12 33.98 6.78 50.96
N TRP A 13 32.66 6.63 50.86
CA TRP A 13 32.03 5.97 49.73
C TRP A 13 32.24 6.85 48.51
N ASP A 14 33.23 6.52 47.69
CA ASP A 14 33.34 7.07 46.35
C ASP A 14 32.15 6.57 45.52
N VAL A 15 31.07 7.36 45.50
CA VAL A 15 29.88 7.10 44.68
C VAL A 15 30.04 7.64 43.25
N SER A 16 31.27 7.94 42.80
CA SER A 16 31.53 8.37 41.41
C SER A 16 31.33 7.27 40.37
N GLY A 17 30.99 6.04 40.79
CA GLY A 17 30.66 4.91 39.94
C GLY A 17 29.25 4.91 39.30
N LEU A 18 28.42 5.94 39.51
CA LEU A 18 27.14 6.08 38.79
C LEU A 18 27.35 6.55 37.32
N ALA A 19 28.33 5.95 36.64
CA ALA A 19 28.60 6.20 35.24
C ALA A 19 27.55 5.46 34.39
N ARG A 20 26.52 6.22 34.00
CA ARG A 20 25.59 5.99 32.89
C ARG A 20 24.43 5.01 33.16
N ARG A 21 23.23 5.56 33.36
CA ARG A 21 21.93 4.85 33.41
C ARG A 21 21.31 4.66 32.02
N ASP A 22 22.13 4.51 30.99
CA ASP A 22 21.65 4.32 29.62
C ASP A 22 21.69 2.83 29.29
N ALA A 23 20.54 2.27 28.91
CA ALA A 23 20.47 0.92 28.34
C ALA A 23 20.44 1.03 26.82
N THR A 24 21.44 0.43 26.15
CA THR A 24 21.39 0.22 24.70
C THR A 24 20.61 -1.06 24.43
N TRP A 25 19.56 -0.96 23.61
CA TRP A 25 18.78 -2.09 23.17
C TRP A 25 18.63 -2.07 21.64
N GLN A 26 18.34 -3.24 21.07
CA GLN A 26 18.03 -3.40 19.66
C GLN A 26 16.74 -4.22 19.54
N ILE A 27 15.85 -3.80 18.66
CA ILE A 27 14.66 -4.56 18.27
C ILE A 27 14.79 -4.88 16.78
N GLN A 28 14.42 -6.10 16.42
CA GLN A 28 14.32 -6.54 15.03
C GLN A 28 12.86 -6.72 14.66
N PHE A 29 12.50 -6.19 13.50
CA PHE A 29 11.19 -6.39 12.89
C PHE A 29 11.33 -7.25 11.64
N ILE A 30 10.30 -8.04 11.34
CA ILE A 30 10.18 -8.78 10.08
C ILE A 30 9.05 -8.15 9.30
N ALA A 31 9.35 -7.68 8.09
CA ALA A 31 8.35 -7.30 7.13
C ALA A 31 8.04 -8.52 6.26
N VAL A 32 6.80 -9.03 6.34
CA VAL A 32 6.35 -10.14 5.47
C VAL A 32 6.41 -9.72 4.00
N ASP A 33 6.16 -8.44 3.76
CA ASP A 33 6.32 -7.79 2.47
C ASP A 33 7.55 -6.88 2.54
N PRO A 34 8.63 -7.17 1.80
CA PRO A 34 9.88 -6.39 1.88
C PRO A 34 9.77 -5.01 1.20
N ARG A 35 8.66 -4.74 0.50
CA ARG A 35 8.46 -3.50 -0.25
C ARG A 35 8.21 -2.31 0.68
N LYS A 36 8.71 -1.15 0.27
CA LYS A 36 8.36 0.15 0.85
C LYS A 36 7.27 0.78 -0.01
N TYR A 37 6.31 1.40 0.65
CA TYR A 37 5.20 2.11 0.01
C TYR A 37 5.34 3.60 0.30
N GLY A 38 5.47 4.39 -0.76
CA GLY A 38 5.63 5.83 -0.73
C GLY A 38 4.31 6.58 -0.94
N ALA A 39 4.33 7.65 -1.72
CA ALA A 39 3.16 8.49 -1.94
C ALA A 39 2.09 7.75 -2.76
N GLU A 40 0.82 8.12 -2.52
CA GLU A 40 -0.31 7.68 -3.34
C GLU A 40 -0.58 8.73 -4.42
N HIS A 41 -0.72 8.25 -5.65
CA HIS A 41 -1.10 9.05 -6.82
C HIS A 41 -2.49 8.65 -7.28
N THR A 42 -3.32 9.63 -7.60
CA THR A 42 -4.67 9.43 -8.14
C THR A 42 -4.70 9.71 -9.63
N PHE A 43 -5.47 8.96 -10.40
CA PHE A 43 -5.64 9.16 -11.84
C PHE A 43 -7.08 8.84 -12.28
N THR A 44 -7.48 9.32 -13.46
CA THR A 44 -8.82 9.11 -14.06
C THR A 44 -8.85 8.07 -15.18
N GLY A 45 -7.72 7.41 -15.43
CA GLY A 45 -7.64 6.26 -16.34
C GLY A 45 -8.02 6.65 -17.76
N SER A 46 -7.52 7.79 -18.23
CA SER A 46 -7.76 8.34 -19.55
C SER A 46 -6.43 8.65 -20.24
N THR A 47 -6.45 8.86 -21.56
CA THR A 47 -5.22 9.23 -22.30
C THR A 47 -4.62 10.56 -21.85
N SER A 48 -5.43 11.46 -21.28
CA SER A 48 -4.99 12.74 -20.73
C SER A 48 -4.48 12.66 -19.30
N ASP A 49 -4.70 11.53 -18.61
CA ASP A 49 -4.36 11.33 -17.21
C ASP A 49 -4.05 9.84 -16.95
N PRO A 50 -2.89 9.37 -17.47
CA PRO A 50 -2.44 7.99 -17.31
C PRO A 50 -1.97 7.72 -15.88
N ALA A 51 -2.00 6.47 -15.47
CA ALA A 51 -1.45 6.05 -14.18
C ALA A 51 0.09 5.98 -14.24
N THR A 52 0.76 6.61 -13.29
CA THR A 52 2.23 6.62 -13.13
C THR A 52 2.60 6.59 -11.64
N HIS A 53 3.80 6.09 -11.34
CA HIS A 53 4.40 6.18 -9.99
C HIS A 53 5.92 6.35 -10.10
N ASP A 54 6.54 6.88 -9.04
CA ASP A 54 7.96 7.23 -8.95
C ASP A 54 8.82 6.16 -8.27
N GLY A 55 8.19 5.16 -7.63
CA GLY A 55 8.90 4.03 -7.02
C GLY A 55 9.68 3.14 -8.01
N ASN A 56 10.62 2.32 -7.51
CA ASN A 56 11.54 1.49 -8.29
C ASN A 56 11.04 0.05 -8.60
N PHE A 57 9.86 -0.33 -8.14
CA PHE A 57 9.24 -1.63 -8.31
C PHE A 57 7.83 -1.51 -8.90
N THR A 58 7.37 -2.53 -9.63
CA THR A 58 6.03 -2.53 -10.23
C THR A 58 4.93 -2.37 -9.16
N ALA A 59 4.15 -1.29 -9.28
CA ALA A 59 3.03 -1.00 -8.39
C ALA A 59 1.74 -1.65 -8.90
N THR A 60 0.86 -2.04 -7.98
CA THR A 60 -0.47 -2.61 -8.30
C THR A 60 -1.55 -1.58 -7.97
N PRO A 61 -2.27 -1.04 -8.97
CA PRO A 61 -3.27 0.00 -8.71
C PRO A 61 -4.56 -0.56 -8.10
N VAL A 62 -5.30 0.31 -7.43
CA VAL A 62 -6.70 0.07 -7.05
C VAL A 62 -7.58 0.90 -7.98
N LEU A 63 -8.50 0.24 -8.68
CA LEU A 63 -9.40 0.91 -9.64
C LEU A 63 -10.80 1.01 -9.05
N THR A 64 -11.36 2.21 -9.06
CA THR A 64 -12.76 2.50 -8.74
C THR A 64 -13.51 2.78 -10.04
N ILE A 65 -14.53 1.98 -10.32
CA ILE A 65 -15.36 2.10 -11.52
C ILE A 65 -16.75 2.61 -11.12
N THR A 66 -17.20 3.65 -11.83
CA THR A 66 -18.54 4.23 -11.66
C THR A 66 -19.25 4.29 -13.01
N GLY A 67 -20.58 4.32 -13.02
CA GLY A 67 -21.33 4.41 -14.27
C GLY A 67 -22.65 3.66 -14.23
N ASN A 68 -23.13 3.28 -15.41
CA ASN A 68 -24.35 2.48 -15.57
C ASN A 68 -24.14 1.44 -16.67
N ARG A 69 -23.86 0.20 -16.26
CA ARG A 69 -23.63 -0.94 -17.16
C ARG A 69 -24.34 -2.17 -16.59
N PRO A 70 -25.65 -2.33 -16.83
CA PRO A 70 -26.45 -3.40 -16.24
C PRO A 70 -26.04 -4.80 -16.72
N ASP A 71 -25.37 -4.89 -17.86
CA ASP A 71 -24.88 -6.16 -18.44
C ASP A 71 -23.39 -6.42 -18.16
N GLY A 72 -22.78 -5.63 -17.27
CA GLY A 72 -21.34 -5.67 -17.02
C GLY A 72 -20.52 -4.82 -18.00
N TYR A 73 -19.20 -4.88 -17.89
CA TYR A 73 -18.27 -4.04 -18.64
C TYR A 73 -16.89 -4.67 -18.79
N THR A 74 -16.14 -4.18 -19.76
CA THR A 74 -14.73 -4.55 -19.97
C THR A 74 -13.82 -3.39 -19.57
N LEU A 75 -12.76 -3.73 -18.85
CA LEU A 75 -11.60 -2.86 -18.62
C LEU A 75 -10.47 -3.27 -19.56
N ALA A 76 -9.79 -2.28 -20.14
CA ALA A 76 -8.56 -2.45 -20.88
C ALA A 76 -7.40 -1.87 -20.06
N GLY A 77 -6.33 -2.65 -19.95
CA GLY A 77 -5.09 -2.30 -19.27
C GLY A 77 -3.89 -2.28 -20.24
N PRO A 78 -2.66 -2.33 -19.71
CA PRO A 78 -1.45 -2.34 -20.52
C PRO A 78 -1.36 -3.63 -21.36
N ALA A 79 -0.60 -3.56 -22.48
CA ALA A 79 -0.29 -4.71 -23.32
C ALA A 79 -1.52 -5.53 -23.78
N ASP A 80 -2.60 -4.84 -24.15
CA ASP A 80 -3.87 -5.42 -24.60
C ASP A 80 -4.56 -6.34 -23.58
N LEU A 81 -4.18 -6.27 -22.30
CA LEU A 81 -4.88 -6.98 -21.24
C LEU A 81 -6.31 -6.46 -21.11
N ARG A 82 -7.24 -7.40 -20.99
CA ARG A 82 -8.66 -7.13 -20.83
C ARG A 82 -9.21 -7.89 -19.63
N LEU A 83 -10.01 -7.21 -18.83
CA LEU A 83 -10.75 -7.79 -17.71
C LEU A 83 -12.24 -7.59 -17.94
N ASP A 84 -12.95 -8.69 -18.16
CA ASP A 84 -14.41 -8.69 -18.29
C ASP A 84 -15.06 -8.83 -16.92
N VAL A 85 -15.82 -7.81 -16.55
CA VAL A 85 -16.63 -7.74 -15.34
C VAL A 85 -18.05 -8.11 -15.71
N LEU A 86 -18.52 -9.22 -15.15
CA LEU A 86 -19.87 -9.76 -15.35
C LEU A 86 -20.88 -9.15 -14.38
N GLU A 87 -20.40 -8.63 -13.25
CA GLU A 87 -21.25 -7.97 -12.26
C GLU A 87 -21.87 -6.68 -12.82
N PRO A 88 -23.20 -6.49 -12.71
CA PRO A 88 -23.85 -5.26 -13.12
C PRO A 88 -23.33 -4.02 -12.38
N LEU A 89 -22.87 -3.01 -13.13
CA LEU A 89 -22.49 -1.72 -12.57
C LEU A 89 -23.70 -0.81 -12.50
N LEU A 90 -24.21 -0.58 -11.29
CA LEU A 90 -25.38 0.27 -11.05
C LEU A 90 -24.99 1.68 -10.58
N PRO A 91 -25.73 2.73 -10.96
CA PRO A 91 -25.50 4.07 -10.46
C PRO A 91 -25.49 4.13 -8.93
N GLY A 92 -24.48 4.80 -8.36
CA GLY A 92 -24.32 4.93 -6.91
C GLY A 92 -23.73 3.71 -6.20
N SER A 93 -23.45 2.62 -6.92
CA SER A 93 -22.77 1.41 -6.40
C SER A 93 -21.43 1.23 -7.10
N PRO A 94 -20.37 1.96 -6.71
CA PRO A 94 -19.07 1.86 -7.35
C PRO A 94 -18.47 0.47 -7.16
N HIS A 95 -17.79 -0.01 -8.19
CA HIS A 95 -17.00 -1.22 -8.14
C HIS A 95 -15.55 -0.84 -7.78
N VAL A 96 -14.94 -1.59 -6.87
CA VAL A 96 -13.52 -1.45 -6.54
C VAL A 96 -12.81 -2.73 -6.96
N ILE A 97 -11.83 -2.62 -7.86
CA ILE A 97 -11.02 -3.72 -8.34
C ILE A 97 -9.60 -3.51 -7.85
N ASP A 98 -9.10 -4.45 -7.05
CA ASP A 98 -7.74 -4.44 -6.54
C ASP A 98 -6.85 -5.27 -7.48
N MET A 99 -5.90 -4.64 -8.16
CA MET A 99 -5.02 -5.34 -9.09
C MET A 99 -3.91 -6.13 -8.39
N ARG A 100 -3.82 -6.10 -7.05
CA ARG A 100 -2.90 -6.95 -6.29
C ARG A 100 -3.37 -8.40 -6.24
N ASP A 101 -4.67 -8.62 -6.08
CA ASP A 101 -5.28 -9.94 -5.92
C ASP A 101 -6.37 -10.26 -6.96
N GLY A 102 -6.72 -9.29 -7.81
CA GLY A 102 -7.76 -9.43 -8.83
C GLY A 102 -9.16 -9.49 -8.24
N SER A 103 -9.36 -9.00 -7.01
CA SER A 103 -10.66 -9.03 -6.36
C SER A 103 -11.56 -7.87 -6.83
N LEU A 104 -12.83 -8.19 -7.04
CA LEU A 104 -13.90 -7.21 -7.22
C LEU A 104 -14.64 -7.01 -5.90
N ARG A 105 -14.86 -5.76 -5.51
CA ARG A 105 -15.68 -5.37 -4.37
C ARG A 105 -16.78 -4.42 -4.79
N VAL A 106 -17.98 -4.61 -4.24
CA VAL A 106 -19.14 -3.72 -4.44
C VAL A 106 -19.67 -3.37 -3.05
N ASN A 107 -19.76 -2.07 -2.75
CA ASN A 107 -20.11 -1.58 -1.41
C ASN A 107 -19.24 -2.16 -0.27
N GLY A 108 -17.96 -2.47 -0.57
CA GLY A 108 -16.99 -3.02 0.37
C GLY A 108 -16.99 -4.55 0.48
N GLU A 109 -17.99 -5.24 -0.05
CA GLU A 109 -18.09 -6.70 -0.04
C GLU A 109 -17.43 -7.31 -1.27
N THR A 110 -16.68 -8.40 -1.09
CA THR A 110 -16.08 -9.14 -2.21
C THR A 110 -17.13 -9.91 -3.00
N VAL A 111 -17.17 -9.70 -4.31
CA VAL A 111 -18.12 -10.35 -5.22
C VAL A 111 -17.45 -11.54 -5.90
N ALA A 112 -17.79 -12.74 -5.46
CA ALA A 112 -17.34 -13.98 -6.11
C ALA A 112 -18.10 -14.21 -7.43
N GLY A 113 -17.37 -14.55 -8.50
CA GLY A 113 -17.96 -14.81 -9.82
C GLY A 113 -18.34 -13.56 -10.62
N GLY A 114 -18.14 -12.35 -10.07
CA GLY A 114 -18.39 -11.09 -10.77
C GLY A 114 -17.36 -10.75 -11.87
N LEU A 115 -16.30 -11.55 -12.01
CA LEU A 115 -15.28 -11.44 -13.05
C LEU A 115 -15.28 -12.72 -13.89
N ALA A 116 -15.25 -12.60 -15.22
CA ALA A 116 -15.22 -13.77 -16.11
C ALA A 116 -13.91 -14.55 -15.98
N SER A 117 -12.79 -13.85 -15.85
CA SER A 117 -11.48 -14.40 -15.56
C SER A 117 -10.66 -13.33 -14.84
N PRO A 118 -10.27 -13.53 -13.58
CA PRO A 118 -9.50 -12.54 -12.85
C PRO A 118 -8.13 -12.38 -13.50
N ILE A 119 -7.89 -11.20 -14.06
CA ILE A 119 -6.62 -10.78 -14.65
C ILE A 119 -6.15 -9.56 -13.87
N THR A 120 -4.87 -9.57 -13.52
CA THR A 120 -4.20 -8.47 -12.83
C THR A 120 -3.10 -7.88 -13.71
N TRP A 121 -2.81 -6.61 -13.52
CA TRP A 121 -1.64 -5.97 -14.09
C TRP A 121 -1.05 -4.95 -13.12
N GLY A 122 0.24 -4.68 -13.30
CA GLY A 122 0.94 -3.63 -12.58
C GLY A 122 1.25 -2.44 -13.49
N ILE A 123 1.65 -1.35 -12.85
CA ILE A 123 2.21 -0.16 -13.47
C ILE A 123 3.73 -0.26 -13.28
N PRO A 124 4.54 -0.30 -14.36
CA PRO A 124 5.99 -0.29 -14.23
C PRO A 124 6.53 1.07 -13.75
N PRO A 125 7.70 1.10 -13.07
CA PRO A 125 8.38 2.32 -12.65
C PRO A 125 8.52 3.36 -13.76
N GLY A 126 8.02 4.58 -13.54
CA GLY A 126 8.18 5.71 -14.47
C GLY A 126 7.53 5.53 -15.86
N VAL A 127 6.71 4.49 -16.06
CA VAL A 127 6.02 4.22 -17.33
C VAL A 127 4.54 4.58 -17.21
N PRO A 128 4.03 5.55 -18.00
CA PRO A 128 2.61 5.85 -18.03
C PRO A 128 1.79 4.68 -18.58
N VAL A 129 0.76 4.28 -17.83
CA VAL A 129 -0.20 3.25 -18.23
C VAL A 129 -1.57 3.88 -18.38
N VAL A 130 -2.13 3.80 -19.59
CA VAL A 130 -3.50 4.22 -19.85
C VAL A 130 -4.44 3.05 -19.58
N HIS A 131 -5.50 3.31 -18.84
CA HIS A 131 -6.64 2.41 -18.71
C HIS A 131 -7.76 2.87 -19.63
N ALA A 132 -8.67 1.97 -19.96
CA ALA A 132 -9.93 2.34 -20.57
C ALA A 132 -11.04 1.43 -20.04
N VAL A 133 -12.25 1.95 -20.02
CA VAL A 133 -13.45 1.19 -19.67
C VAL A 133 -14.46 1.32 -20.79
N THR A 134 -15.35 0.34 -20.90
CA THR A 134 -16.43 0.43 -21.89
C THR A 134 -17.26 1.69 -21.68
N GLU A 135 -17.70 2.30 -22.79
CA GLU A 135 -18.45 3.56 -22.80
C GLU A 135 -19.63 3.57 -21.80
N GLY A 136 -19.87 4.68 -21.11
CA GLY A 136 -20.93 4.74 -20.07
C GLY A 136 -20.48 4.24 -18.69
N ALA A 137 -19.21 3.88 -18.55
CA ALA A 137 -18.52 3.77 -17.27
C ALA A 137 -17.29 4.70 -17.25
N TYR A 138 -16.77 4.95 -16.04
CA TYR A 138 -15.68 5.86 -15.76
C TYR A 138 -14.72 5.21 -14.76
N ILE A 139 -13.42 5.48 -14.94
CA ILE A 139 -12.36 4.99 -14.07
C ILE A 139 -11.88 6.15 -13.19
N ALA A 140 -11.67 5.86 -11.92
CA ALA A 140 -10.71 6.56 -11.08
C ALA A 140 -9.81 5.51 -10.46
N GLY A 141 -8.54 5.81 -10.21
CA GLY A 141 -7.64 4.85 -9.60
C GLY A 141 -6.62 5.50 -8.69
N THR A 142 -6.05 4.67 -7.83
CA THR A 142 -4.89 5.04 -7.03
C THR A 142 -3.74 4.07 -7.28
N VAL A 143 -2.51 4.58 -7.19
CA VAL A 143 -1.28 3.80 -7.26
C VAL A 143 -0.28 4.34 -6.25
N LEU A 144 0.37 3.45 -5.52
CA LEU A 144 1.43 3.80 -4.57
C LEU A 144 2.79 3.73 -5.24
N ASP A 145 3.66 4.69 -4.95
CA ASP A 145 5.10 4.53 -5.18
C ASP A 145 5.56 3.27 -4.46
N THR A 146 6.02 2.29 -5.22
CA THR A 146 6.43 1.00 -4.66
C THR A 146 7.92 0.82 -4.88
N ASP A 147 8.66 0.62 -3.80
CA ASP A 147 10.12 0.40 -3.82
C ASP A 147 10.50 -0.95 -3.20
N ILE A 148 11.62 -1.52 -3.63
CA ILE A 148 12.28 -2.68 -3.00
C ILE A 148 13.73 -2.35 -2.60
#